data_AF-A0A7G2E4U9-F1
#
_entry.id   AF-A0A7G2E4U9-F1
#
_cell.length_a   1.000
_cell.length_b   1.000
_cell.length_c   1.000
_cell.angle_alpha   90.00
_cell.angle_beta   90.00
_cell.angle_gamma   90.00
#
_symmetry.space_group_name_H-M   'P 1'
#
loop_
_entity.id
_entity.type
_entity.pdbx_description
1 polymer ?
#
loop_
_entity_poly.entity_id
_entity_poly.type
_entity_poly.pdbx_seq_one_letter_code
_entity_poly.pdbx_strand_id
1 'polypeptide(L)'
;MAQMAKSMIEVEINVSADMIFGKSFSKLSSTKNWTLSVDGKVEKMKERVEIDEANKSMTVFVFEGDVMENYSSFTCNLQIIPKLHGRSIARWSWEYEKLNADSPAPNKYMDFAVYLTKDIESNLLKT
;
A
#
# COMPACT_ATOMS: atom_id res chain seq x y z
N MET A 1 -3.98 24.45 -12.55
CA MET A 1 -3.07 23.66 -11.71
C MET A 1 -3.84 22.43 -11.30
N ALA A 2 -3.43 21.23 -11.70
CA ALA A 2 -4.05 20.03 -11.15
C ALA A 2 -3.72 19.93 -9.67
N GLN A 3 -4.73 19.65 -8.83
CA GLN A 3 -4.55 19.56 -7.39
C GLN A 3 -4.35 18.11 -6.99
N MET A 4 -3.15 17.80 -6.48
CA MET A 4 -2.85 16.49 -5.90
C MET A 4 -3.78 16.23 -4.71
N ALA A 5 -4.55 15.16 -4.78
CA ALA A 5 -5.38 14.67 -3.69
C ALA A 5 -4.60 13.71 -2.80
N LYS A 6 -4.97 13.67 -1.52
CA LYS A 6 -4.38 12.76 -0.54
C LYS A 6 -5.44 12.01 0.23
N SER A 7 -5.15 10.77 0.59
CA SER A 7 -5.97 9.96 1.47
C SER A 7 -5.08 9.12 2.38
N MET A 8 -5.57 8.75 3.57
CA MET A 8 -4.79 8.02 4.56
C MET A 8 -5.71 7.13 5.40
N ILE A 9 -5.20 5.94 5.73
CA ILE A 9 -5.77 5.08 6.76
C ILE A 9 -4.66 4.60 7.70
N GLU A 10 -5.04 4.27 8.93
CA GLU A 10 -4.18 3.59 9.90
C GLU A 10 -4.83 2.28 10.31
N VAL A 11 -4.06 1.20 10.27
CA VAL A 11 -4.52 -0.14 10.62
C VAL A 11 -3.61 -0.70 11.70
N GLU A 12 -4.19 -1.14 12.81
CA GLU A 12 -3.42 -1.80 13.86
C GLU A 12 -2.94 -3.18 13.40
N ILE A 13 -1.69 -3.48 13.71
CA ILE A 13 -1.07 -4.77 13.42
C ILE A 13 -0.34 -5.29 14.67
N ASN A 14 -0.68 -6.50 15.09
CA ASN A 14 -0.21 -7.15 16.32
C ASN A 14 1.13 -7.87 16.13
N VAL A 15 2.00 -7.32 15.29
CA VAL A 15 3.36 -7.79 15.07
C VAL A 15 4.32 -6.59 15.00
N SER A 16 5.60 -6.82 15.30
CA SER A 16 6.58 -5.74 15.38
C SER A 16 7.03 -5.29 13.98
N ALA A 17 7.43 -4.01 13.87
CA ALA A 17 7.97 -3.45 12.64
C ALA A 17 9.16 -4.26 12.10
N ASP A 18 10.03 -4.74 12.98
CA ASP A 18 11.20 -5.55 12.61
C ASP A 18 10.79 -6.91 12.04
N MET A 19 9.75 -7.54 12.59
CA MET A 19 9.23 -8.80 12.05
C MET A 19 8.63 -8.60 10.65
N ILE A 20 7.88 -7.51 10.46
CA ILE A 20 7.28 -7.16 9.16
C ILE A 20 8.37 -6.95 8.11
N PHE A 21 9.35 -6.06 8.35
CA PHE A 21 10.39 -5.74 7.37
C PHE A 21 11.38 -6.89 7.16
N GLY A 22 11.77 -7.58 8.23
CA GLY A 22 12.73 -8.67 8.15
C GLY A 22 12.22 -9.89 7.37
N LYS A 23 10.93 -10.19 7.46
CA LYS A 23 10.33 -11.39 6.84
C LYS A 23 9.52 -11.12 5.56
N SER A 24 8.89 -9.95 5.43
CA SER A 24 7.93 -9.70 4.35
C SER A 24 8.49 -8.82 3.22
N PHE A 25 9.34 -7.84 3.56
CA PHE A 25 9.70 -6.76 2.62
C PHE A 25 11.15 -6.77 2.14
N SER A 26 12.04 -7.55 2.76
CA SER A 26 13.49 -7.57 2.49
C SER A 26 13.95 -7.95 1.06
N LYS A 27 13.02 -8.21 0.12
CA LYS A 27 13.31 -8.54 -1.29
C LYS A 27 12.46 -7.79 -2.33
N LEU A 28 11.74 -6.73 -1.96
CA LEU A 28 10.74 -6.13 -2.86
C LEU A 28 11.26 -5.02 -3.79
N SER A 29 12.56 -4.67 -3.80
CA SER A 29 13.09 -3.62 -4.69
C SER A 29 13.14 -4.06 -6.16
N SER A 30 12.00 -4.05 -6.84
CA SER A 30 11.87 -4.36 -8.25
C SER A 30 10.60 -3.78 -8.85
N THR A 31 10.59 -3.66 -10.17
CA THR A 31 9.36 -3.46 -10.94
C THR A 31 8.54 -4.74 -10.90
N LYS A 32 7.25 -4.64 -10.59
CA LYS A 32 6.34 -5.79 -10.47
C LYS A 32 5.10 -5.59 -11.32
N ASN A 33 4.59 -6.71 -11.83
CA ASN A 33 3.27 -6.80 -12.42
C ASN A 33 2.37 -7.53 -11.42
N TRP A 34 1.28 -6.89 -11.03
CA TRP A 34 0.30 -7.47 -10.12
C TRP A 34 -1.02 -7.71 -10.82
N THR A 35 -1.70 -8.76 -10.37
CA THR A 35 -3.10 -9.01 -10.65
C THR A 35 -3.80 -9.09 -9.30
N LEU A 36 -4.58 -8.06 -8.98
CA LEU A 36 -5.27 -7.92 -7.71
C LEU A 36 -6.74 -8.29 -7.89
N SER A 37 -7.35 -8.88 -6.88
CA SER A 37 -8.81 -8.95 -6.78
C SER A 37 -9.26 -7.85 -5.83
N VAL A 38 -9.87 -6.80 -6.37
CA VAL A 38 -10.33 -5.62 -5.63
C VAL A 38 -11.79 -5.38 -5.98
N ASP A 39 -12.65 -5.23 -4.97
CA ASP A 39 -14.09 -4.98 -5.15
C ASP A 39 -14.78 -6.00 -6.09
N GLY A 40 -14.41 -7.29 -5.94
CA GLY A 40 -14.95 -8.39 -6.76
C GLY A 40 -14.49 -8.40 -8.22
N LYS A 41 -13.60 -7.48 -8.62
CA LYS A 41 -13.02 -7.39 -9.97
C LYS A 41 -11.54 -7.73 -9.94
N VAL A 42 -11.07 -8.26 -11.07
CA VAL A 42 -9.65 -8.49 -11.29
C VAL A 42 -9.06 -7.24 -11.94
N GLU A 43 -8.06 -6.66 -11.30
CA GLU A 43 -7.33 -5.48 -11.81
C GLU A 43 -5.86 -5.78 -11.98
N LYS A 44 -5.27 -5.26 -13.04
CA LYS A 44 -3.84 -5.36 -13.33
C LYS A 44 -3.16 -4.04 -13.05
N MET A 45 -1.96 -4.10 -12.49
CA MET A 45 -1.12 -2.91 -12.32
C MET A 45 0.35 -3.24 -12.49
N LYS A 46 1.12 -2.27 -12.99
CA LYS A 46 2.58 -2.29 -12.91
C LYS A 46 3.03 -1.23 -11.93
N GLU A 47 3.92 -1.65 -11.03
CA GLU A 47 4.45 -0.80 -10.00
C GLU A 47 5.97 -0.87 -9.93
N ARG A 48 6.56 0.17 -9.37
CA ARG A 48 7.91 0.17 -8.84
C ARG A 48 7.83 0.36 -7.33
N VAL A 49 8.59 -0.43 -6.59
CA VAL A 49 8.67 -0.33 -5.13
C VAL A 49 10.03 0.23 -4.71
N GLU A 50 9.99 1.21 -3.83
CA GLU A 50 11.14 1.70 -3.07
C GLU A 50 10.96 1.37 -1.60
N ILE A 51 12.02 0.91 -0.95
CA ILE A 51 12.00 0.51 0.46
C ILE A 51 12.99 1.40 1.21
N ASP A 52 12.53 1.94 2.33
CA ASP A 52 13.36 2.64 3.30
C ASP A 52 13.32 1.84 4.61
N GLU A 53 14.29 0.93 4.74
CA GLU A 53 14.38 0.05 5.91
C GLU A 53 14.69 0.81 7.20
N ALA A 54 15.35 1.98 7.10
CA ALA A 54 15.68 2.82 8.24
C ALA A 54 14.42 3.46 8.82
N ASN A 55 13.54 3.97 7.95
CA ASN A 55 12.28 4.58 8.34
C ASN A 55 11.11 3.60 8.44
N LYS A 56 11.35 2.29 8.23
CA LYS A 56 10.34 1.23 8.19
C LYS A 56 9.18 1.62 7.28
N SER A 57 9.50 2.10 6.09
CA SER A 57 8.52 2.49 5.09
C SER A 57 8.80 1.90 3.71
N MET A 58 7.77 1.90 2.88
CA MET A 58 7.85 1.57 1.46
C MET A 58 6.97 2.51 0.65
N THR A 59 7.40 2.83 -0.55
CA THR A 59 6.65 3.62 -1.52
C THR A 59 6.44 2.81 -2.78
N VAL A 60 5.18 2.72 -3.19
CA VAL A 60 4.70 2.02 -4.37
C VAL A 60 4.26 3.07 -5.39
N PHE A 61 4.97 3.11 -6.51
CA PHE A 61 4.65 3.98 -7.64
C PHE A 61 3.93 3.16 -8.70
N VAL A 62 2.67 3.45 -8.96
CA VAL A 62 1.90 2.78 -10.02
C VAL A 62 2.01 3.61 -11.30
N PHE A 63 2.36 2.97 -12.41
CA PHE A 63 2.61 3.67 -13.67
C PHE A 63 1.94 3.03 -14.90
N GLU A 64 1.33 1.86 -14.76
CA GLU A 64 0.54 1.21 -15.82
C GLU A 64 -0.55 0.31 -15.23
N GLY A 65 -1.61 0.06 -16.00
CA GLY A 65 -2.70 -0.86 -15.68
C GLY A 65 -4.00 -0.16 -15.33
N ASP A 66 -4.99 -0.94 -14.88
CA ASP A 66 -6.40 -0.53 -14.70
C ASP A 66 -6.53 0.60 -13.66
N VAL A 67 -5.58 0.68 -12.72
CA VAL A 67 -5.48 1.81 -11.77
C VAL A 67 -5.34 3.13 -12.50
N MET A 68 -4.46 3.20 -13.51
CA MET A 68 -4.11 4.42 -14.23
C MET A 68 -5.19 4.88 -15.21
N GLU A 69 -6.25 4.10 -15.43
CA GLU A 69 -7.43 4.54 -16.19
C GLU A 69 -8.20 5.65 -15.45
N ASN A 70 -8.05 5.74 -14.13
CA ASN A 70 -8.75 6.73 -13.30
C ASN A 70 -7.83 7.85 -12.79
N TYR A 71 -6.51 7.68 -12.88
CA TYR A 71 -5.53 8.58 -12.25
C TYR A 71 -4.37 8.89 -13.20
N SER A 72 -3.97 10.16 -13.31
CA SER A 72 -2.76 10.57 -14.05
C SER A 72 -1.49 10.36 -13.21
N SER A 73 -1.62 10.34 -11.89
CA SER A 73 -0.56 9.92 -10.96
C SER A 73 -1.16 9.11 -9.81
N PHE A 74 -0.46 8.07 -9.37
CA PHE A 74 -0.91 7.23 -8.27
C PHE A 74 0.27 6.65 -7.48
N THR A 75 0.46 7.15 -6.26
CA THR A 75 1.51 6.71 -5.35
C THR A 75 0.88 6.25 -4.04
N CYS A 76 1.29 5.09 -3.55
CA CYS A 76 0.89 4.56 -2.25
C CYS A 76 2.13 4.42 -1.36
N ASN A 77 2.09 4.99 -0.15
CA ASN A 77 3.13 4.83 0.85
C ASN A 77 2.59 4.01 2.02
N LEU A 78 3.39 3.06 2.50
CA LEU A 78 3.16 2.32 3.74
C LEU A 78 4.29 2.67 4.70
N GLN A 79 3.95 3.16 5.88
CA GLN A 79 4.87 3.33 7.01
C GLN A 79 4.42 2.45 8.17
N ILE A 80 5.35 1.66 8.71
CA ILE A 80 5.10 0.87 9.91
C ILE A 80 5.62 1.63 11.12
N ILE A 81 4.70 2.03 12.00
CA ILE A 81 4.98 2.83 13.18
C ILE A 81 5.01 1.91 14.40
N PRO A 82 6.17 1.69 15.05
CA PRO A 82 6.27 0.83 16.22
C PRO A 82 5.41 1.32 17.39
N LYS A 83 4.84 0.38 18.15
CA LYS A 83 4.10 0.61 19.40
C LYS A 83 4.66 -0.29 20.52
N LEU A 84 4.14 -0.09 21.73
CA LEU A 84 4.50 -0.90 22.89
C LEU A 84 4.08 -2.37 22.72
N HIS A 85 4.80 -3.26 23.41
CA HIS A 85 4.52 -4.70 23.46
C HIS A 85 4.61 -5.41 22.09
N GLY A 86 5.53 -4.98 21.22
CA GLY A 86 5.77 -5.63 19.94
C GLY A 86 4.64 -5.48 18.93
N ARG A 87 3.75 -4.49 19.12
CA ARG A 87 2.68 -4.12 18.17
C ARG A 87 3.13 -2.97 17.28
N SER A 88 2.41 -2.72 16.19
CA SER A 88 2.67 -1.59 15.30
C SER A 88 1.37 -1.00 14.72
N ILE A 89 1.47 0.16 14.07
CA ILE A 89 0.44 0.69 13.18
C ILE A 89 0.98 0.65 11.74
N ALA A 90 0.20 0.10 10.82
CA ALA A 90 0.40 0.27 9.39
C ALA A 90 -0.33 1.54 8.92
N ARG A 91 0.42 2.61 8.67
CA ARG A 91 -0.10 3.83 8.07
C ARG A 91 0.03 3.74 6.56
N TRP A 92 -1.10 3.65 5.89
CA TRP A 92 -1.18 3.70 4.43
C TRP A 92 -1.60 5.10 4.00
N SER A 93 -0.93 5.66 3.00
CA SER A 93 -1.32 6.95 2.41
C SER A 93 -1.22 6.91 0.90
N TRP A 94 -2.18 7.53 0.23
CA TRP A 94 -2.24 7.66 -1.21
C TRP A 94 -2.09 9.12 -1.60
N GLU A 95 -1.22 9.37 -2.57
CA GLU A 95 -1.11 10.65 -3.27
C GLU A 95 -1.46 10.39 -4.72
N TYR A 96 -2.48 11.09 -5.22
CA TYR A 96 -3.01 10.82 -6.54
C TYR A 96 -3.56 12.07 -7.21
N GLU A 97 -3.50 12.07 -8.52
CA GLU A 97 -4.17 13.04 -9.38
C GLU A 97 -5.22 12.30 -10.18
N LYS A 98 -6.47 12.74 -10.07
CA LYS A 98 -7.57 12.18 -10.84
C LYS A 98 -7.38 12.49 -12.32
N LEU A 99 -7.63 11.52 -13.19
CA LEU A 99 -7.59 11.72 -14.63
C LEU A 99 -8.70 12.67 -15.09
N ASN A 100 -9.90 12.51 -14.51
CA ASN A 100 -11.07 13.35 -14.78
C ASN A 100 -11.77 13.75 -13.47
N ALA A 101 -12.62 14.79 -13.49
CA ALA A 101 -13.30 15.28 -12.28
C ALA A 101 -14.20 14.23 -11.60
N ASP A 102 -14.75 13.31 -12.39
CA ASP A 102 -15.61 12.19 -12.02
C ASP A 102 -14.85 10.92 -11.61
N SER A 103 -13.52 10.86 -11.81
CA SER A 103 -12.72 9.73 -11.33
C SER A 103 -12.95 9.51 -9.82
N PRO A 104 -13.08 8.27 -9.35
CA PRO A 104 -13.38 7.98 -7.96
C PRO A 104 -12.19 8.27 -7.04
N ALA A 105 -12.45 8.47 -5.75
CA ALA A 105 -11.40 8.35 -4.73
C ALA A 105 -10.93 6.89 -4.62
N PRO A 106 -9.70 6.62 -4.16
CA PRO A 106 -9.12 5.27 -4.16
C PRO A 106 -9.64 4.35 -3.06
N ASN A 107 -10.88 4.50 -2.62
CA ASN A 107 -11.45 3.80 -1.46
C ASN A 107 -11.32 2.28 -1.57
N LYS A 108 -11.55 1.71 -2.76
CA LYS A 108 -11.39 0.27 -3.01
C LYS A 108 -9.97 -0.25 -2.71
N TYR A 109 -8.94 0.57 -2.94
CA TYR A 109 -7.56 0.22 -2.60
C TYR A 109 -7.26 0.42 -1.11
N MET A 110 -7.97 1.33 -0.44
CA MET A 110 -7.90 1.48 1.02
C MET A 110 -8.47 0.23 1.70
N ASP A 111 -9.61 -0.27 1.25
CA ASP A 111 -10.22 -1.51 1.76
C ASP A 111 -9.29 -2.71 1.50
N PHE A 112 -8.69 -2.77 0.31
CA PHE A 112 -7.66 -3.78 0.00
C PHE A 112 -6.44 -3.67 0.93
N ALA A 113 -5.98 -2.47 1.28
CA ALA A 113 -4.86 -2.27 2.20
C ALA A 113 -5.20 -2.74 3.64
N VAL A 114 -6.44 -2.57 4.08
CA VAL A 114 -6.92 -3.16 5.36
C VAL A 114 -6.82 -4.68 5.29
N TYR A 115 -7.35 -5.29 4.23
CA TYR A 115 -7.27 -6.74 4.02
C TYR A 115 -5.82 -7.24 4.01
N LEU A 116 -4.96 -6.61 3.20
CA LEU A 116 -3.54 -6.98 3.06
C LEU A 116 -2.80 -6.88 4.40
N THR A 117 -3.07 -5.83 5.19
CA THR A 117 -2.46 -5.67 6.52
C THR A 117 -2.84 -6.83 7.45
N LYS A 118 -4.10 -7.27 7.42
CA LYS A 118 -4.58 -8.41 8.21
C LYS A 118 -4.08 -9.76 7.71
N ASP A 119 -3.90 -9.92 6.41
CA ASP A 119 -3.27 -11.10 5.85
C ASP A 119 -1.80 -11.22 6.26
N ILE A 120 -1.03 -10.12 6.20
CA ILE A 120 0.36 -10.05 6.69
C ILE A 120 0.43 -10.42 8.17
N GLU A 121 -0.45 -9.84 9.00
CA GLU A 121 -0.56 -10.17 10.43
C GLU A 121 -0.76 -11.67 10.65
N SER A 122 -1.77 -12.26 10.01
CA SER A 122 -2.10 -13.69 10.11
C SER A 122 -0.93 -14.57 9.66
N ASN A 123 -0.28 -14.25 8.54
CA ASN A 123 0.82 -15.05 7.99
C ASN A 123 2.06 -15.01 8.88
N LEU A 124 2.39 -13.85 9.47
CA LEU A 124 3.51 -13.70 10.38
C LEU A 124 3.25 -14.36 11.74
N LEU A 125 2.03 -14.33 12.26
CA LEU A 125 1.67 -14.98 13.53
C LEU A 125 1.62 -16.52 13.42
N LYS A 126 1.49 -17.07 12.22
CA LYS A 126 1.55 -18.52 11.96
C LYS A 126 2.98 -19.07 11.88
N THR A 127 4.00 -18.21 11.87
CA THR A 127 5.42 -18.58 11.70
C THR A 127 6.18 -18.56 13.01
#